data_AF-A0A1S8CCP0-F1
#
_entry.id   AF-A0A1S8CCP0-F1
#
_cell.length_a   1.000
_cell.length_b   1.000
_cell.length_c   1.000
_cell.angle_alpha   90.00
_cell.angle_beta   90.00
_cell.angle_gamma   90.00
#
_symmetry.space_group_name_H-M   'P 1'
#
loop_
_entity.id
_entity.type
_entity.pdbx_description
1 polymer ?
#
loop_
_entity_poly.entity_id
_entity_poly.type
_entity_poly.pdbx_seq_one_letter_code
_entity_poly.pdbx_strand_id
1 'polypeptide(L)'
;MKVLGINAIYHDPAAALVIDGKVVAAAEEERFSRRKHGKRPLPWSAWEQPELAAAWCLAEAGIRPEELDAVAYSFDPALMGTPEESGLNDPGDVMRKQYAEMAPEFLAHALPGLDPAKVRFVKHHVAHAASAGKAAPQRDNAVLVLDGRGEAHSHLAGRYVDGQLEVLAGQALPHSLGLMYEDLTAHLGFLRSSDEFKVMAMASYGKPRFLGELSELIRATGDGGFRTEQIDYTEFAPRLGKGEQWTADHADLAASVQTRLEEVLVDLARWVHEQTGEKTLTLAGGTALNCVANTRILAESPFEEVWVQPAAGDAGTALGAALHVAAELGETTEPMPGAALGRGWSDDEIEQWLQTAAIDYERPDDVAEAVAEVLADNGIVAWFQGRSEYGPRALGHRSLLAHPGYEANLERMNDVKGREQFRPVAPMVLLEKAPEIFSRGPIPSPYMLFVHDVAPEWKDRIPTVTHVDGTARIQTIDPETEPLVHRMISSFERRTGVPVVVNTSLNTAGRPMVDDPRDALECFGSAPVDLLAIGPFVVRRPKATARPA
;
A
#
# COMPACT_ATOMS: atom_id res chain seq x y z
N MET A 1 -12.85 -2.04 24.93
CA MET A 1 -12.14 -3.32 24.67
C MET A 1 -10.80 -3.06 23.99
N LYS A 2 -9.75 -3.80 24.36
CA LYS A 2 -8.39 -3.79 23.78
C LYS A 2 -8.21 -5.01 22.87
N VAL A 3 -8.20 -4.81 21.56
CA VAL A 3 -8.11 -5.88 20.56
C VAL A 3 -6.87 -5.71 19.70
N LEU A 4 -6.00 -6.72 19.69
CA LEU A 4 -4.83 -6.77 18.82
C LEU A 4 -5.16 -7.62 17.59
N GLY A 5 -5.14 -7.03 16.40
CA GLY A 5 -5.28 -7.75 15.14
C GLY A 5 -3.93 -8.18 14.59
N ILE A 6 -3.90 -9.35 13.95
CA ILE A 6 -2.70 -10.01 13.43
C ILE A 6 -2.97 -10.49 12.01
N ASN A 7 -2.08 -10.11 11.09
CA ASN A 7 -1.89 -10.80 9.82
C ASN A 7 -0.56 -11.55 9.84
N ALA A 8 -0.59 -12.83 9.48
CA ALA A 8 0.63 -13.63 9.38
C ALA A 8 0.55 -14.81 8.40
N ILE A 9 -0.56 -15.01 7.66
CA ILE A 9 -0.75 -16.30 6.98
C ILE A 9 0.08 -16.45 5.69
N TYR A 10 0.13 -15.41 4.85
CA TYR A 10 0.86 -15.42 3.58
C TYR A 10 2.10 -14.53 3.65
N HIS A 11 1.99 -13.28 3.19
CA HIS A 11 3.03 -12.25 3.22
C HIS A 11 2.52 -11.00 3.96
N ASP A 12 3.37 -9.97 4.03
CA ASP A 12 3.11 -8.69 4.70
C ASP A 12 2.55 -8.86 6.13
N PRO A 13 3.24 -9.63 7.00
CA PRO A 13 2.80 -9.82 8.37
C PRO A 13 2.73 -8.46 9.07
N ALA A 14 1.67 -8.23 9.81
CA ALA A 14 1.35 -6.93 10.38
C ALA A 14 0.54 -7.07 11.66
N ALA A 15 0.61 -6.05 12.51
CA ALA A 15 -0.19 -5.96 13.72
C ALA A 15 -0.91 -4.60 13.79
N ALA A 16 -2.11 -4.59 14.34
CA ALA A 16 -2.88 -3.38 14.57
C ALA A 16 -3.61 -3.44 15.91
N LEU A 17 -3.61 -2.36 16.67
CA LEU A 17 -4.23 -2.27 17.98
C LEU A 17 -5.43 -1.32 17.93
N VAL A 18 -6.58 -1.84 18.36
CA VAL A 18 -7.82 -1.08 18.54
C VAL A 18 -8.16 -1.06 20.03
N ILE A 19 -8.42 0.13 20.58
CA ILE A 19 -8.85 0.31 21.97
C ILE A 19 -10.16 1.09 21.97
N ASP A 20 -11.20 0.51 22.56
CA ASP A 20 -12.53 1.12 22.70
C ASP A 20 -13.08 1.63 21.36
N GLY A 21 -12.95 0.80 20.32
CA GLY A 21 -13.39 1.11 18.96
C GLY A 21 -12.46 2.03 18.16
N LYS A 22 -11.37 2.55 18.76
CA LYS A 22 -10.43 3.49 18.13
C LYS A 22 -9.15 2.82 17.68
N VAL A 23 -8.70 3.15 16.47
CA VAL A 23 -7.40 2.70 15.95
C VAL A 23 -6.27 3.47 16.64
N VAL A 24 -5.40 2.76 17.37
CA VAL A 24 -4.31 3.38 18.15
C VAL A 24 -2.98 3.26 17.41
N ALA A 25 -2.68 2.08 16.89
CA ALA A 25 -1.42 1.76 16.21
C ALA A 25 -1.64 0.69 15.15
N ALA A 26 -0.89 0.76 14.06
CA ALA A 26 -0.83 -0.29 13.05
C ALA A 26 0.52 -0.24 12.34
N ALA A 27 1.17 -1.38 12.18
CA ALA A 27 2.47 -1.43 11.53
C ALA A 27 2.73 -2.78 10.85
N GLU A 28 3.48 -2.73 9.76
CA GLU A 28 3.97 -3.89 9.02
C GLU A 28 5.29 -4.38 9.62
N GLU A 29 5.46 -5.69 9.78
CA GLU A 29 6.65 -6.32 10.35
C GLU A 29 7.91 -5.99 9.53
N GLU A 30 7.78 -5.73 8.23
CA GLU A 30 8.92 -5.35 7.38
C GLU A 30 9.59 -4.04 7.82
N ARG A 31 8.84 -3.13 8.44
CA ARG A 31 9.36 -1.86 8.96
C ARG A 31 10.37 -2.09 10.09
N PHE A 32 10.17 -3.14 10.89
CA PHE A 32 11.04 -3.49 12.01
C PHE A 32 12.11 -4.53 11.63
N SER A 33 11.70 -5.63 10.99
CA SER A 33 12.58 -6.74 10.64
C SER A 33 13.57 -6.40 9.51
N ARG A 34 13.31 -5.32 8.77
CA ARG A 34 14.05 -4.87 7.59
C ARG A 34 14.10 -5.91 6.47
N ARG A 35 13.21 -6.92 6.52
CA ARG A 35 12.97 -7.94 5.48
C ARG A 35 11.76 -7.50 4.67
N LYS A 36 11.95 -7.21 3.37
CA LYS A 36 10.86 -6.79 2.48
C LYS A 36 9.75 -7.85 2.44
N HIS A 37 8.51 -7.40 2.58
CA HIS A 37 7.28 -8.17 2.80
C HIS A 37 7.21 -8.93 4.12
N GLY A 38 8.16 -8.72 5.03
CA GLY A 38 8.38 -9.46 6.28
C GLY A 38 8.90 -10.88 6.02
N LYS A 39 8.17 -11.62 5.18
CA LYS A 39 8.48 -12.96 4.72
C LYS A 39 7.92 -13.20 3.31
N ARG A 40 8.41 -14.25 2.65
CA ARG A 40 7.82 -14.74 1.40
C ARG A 40 6.60 -15.62 1.74
N PRO A 41 5.58 -15.72 0.86
CA PRO A 41 4.36 -16.51 1.09
C PRO A 41 4.59 -18.02 0.91
N LEU A 42 5.68 -18.54 1.46
CA LEU A 42 6.03 -19.95 1.41
C LEU A 42 5.17 -20.74 2.40
N PRO A 43 4.82 -22.01 2.12
CA PRO A 43 3.96 -22.80 3.01
C PRO A 43 4.45 -22.83 4.46
N TRP A 44 5.76 -22.97 4.64
CA TRP A 44 6.37 -23.04 5.95
C TRP A 44 6.65 -21.67 6.57
N SER A 45 6.36 -20.54 5.94
CA SER A 45 6.60 -19.24 6.58
C SER A 45 5.43 -18.82 7.48
N ALA A 46 4.29 -19.49 7.41
CA ALA A 46 3.09 -19.18 8.21
C ALA A 46 3.30 -19.25 9.74
N TRP A 47 4.34 -19.94 10.23
CA TRP A 47 4.68 -19.91 11.66
C TRP A 47 5.26 -18.56 12.11
N GLU A 48 5.93 -17.81 11.22
CA GLU A 48 6.55 -16.51 11.54
C GLU A 48 5.46 -15.46 11.84
N GLN A 49 5.30 -15.07 13.09
CA GLN A 49 4.33 -14.05 13.52
C GLN A 49 4.94 -12.63 13.40
N PRO A 50 4.13 -11.56 13.34
CA PRO A 50 4.61 -10.18 13.37
C PRO A 50 5.03 -9.75 14.78
N GLU A 51 6.05 -10.40 15.34
CA GLU A 51 6.45 -10.26 16.75
C GLU A 51 6.86 -8.82 17.08
N LEU A 52 7.64 -8.17 16.21
CA LEU A 52 8.15 -6.82 16.45
C LEU A 52 7.05 -5.77 16.33
N ALA A 53 6.21 -5.88 15.30
CA ALA A 53 5.08 -4.98 15.10
C ALA A 53 4.05 -5.11 16.22
N ALA A 54 3.72 -6.34 16.62
CA ALA A 54 2.78 -6.59 17.71
C ALA A 54 3.30 -6.07 19.05
N ALA A 55 4.56 -6.38 19.40
CA ALA A 55 5.18 -5.87 20.62
C ALA A 55 5.23 -4.34 20.64
N TRP A 56 5.56 -3.71 19.51
CA TRP A 56 5.54 -2.26 19.39
C TRP A 56 4.14 -1.66 19.57
N CYS A 57 3.10 -2.24 18.95
CA CYS A 57 1.72 -1.75 19.12
C CYS A 57 1.28 -1.75 20.59
N LEU A 58 1.64 -2.80 21.34
CA LEU A 58 1.33 -2.89 22.78
C LEU A 58 2.13 -1.88 23.61
N ALA A 59 3.42 -1.71 23.30
CA ALA A 59 4.29 -0.76 23.97
C ALA A 59 3.84 0.70 23.75
N GLU A 60 3.44 1.05 22.52
CA GLU A 60 2.91 2.38 22.16
C GLU A 60 1.69 2.75 23.01
N ALA A 61 0.82 1.77 23.29
CA ALA A 61 -0.36 1.97 24.13
C ALA A 61 -0.09 1.78 25.64
N GLY A 62 1.13 1.41 26.03
CA GLY A 62 1.49 1.12 27.43
C GLY A 62 0.72 -0.06 28.04
N ILE A 63 0.31 -1.04 27.22
CA ILE A 63 -0.45 -2.22 27.66
C ILE A 63 0.42 -3.48 27.62
N ARG A 64 0.18 -4.41 28.54
CA ARG A 64 0.81 -5.74 28.50
C ARG A 64 -0.08 -6.75 27.75
N PRO A 65 0.50 -7.85 27.21
CA PRO A 65 -0.28 -8.90 26.54
C PRO A 65 -1.43 -9.49 27.39
N GLU A 66 -1.27 -9.59 28.72
CA GLU A 66 -2.33 -10.14 29.59
C GLU A 66 -3.59 -9.26 29.61
N GLU A 67 -3.44 -7.96 29.32
CA GLU A 67 -4.51 -6.96 29.37
C GLU A 67 -5.36 -6.92 28.11
N LEU A 68 -4.98 -7.65 27.05
CA LEU A 68 -5.78 -7.74 25.84
C LEU A 68 -7.10 -8.46 26.13
N ASP A 69 -8.21 -7.96 25.58
CA ASP A 69 -9.51 -8.64 25.66
C ASP A 69 -9.63 -9.74 24.60
N ALA A 70 -8.99 -9.53 23.44
CA ALA A 70 -8.90 -10.50 22.36
C ALA A 70 -7.69 -10.25 21.45
N VAL A 71 -7.27 -11.30 20.74
CA VAL A 71 -6.34 -11.22 19.61
C VAL A 71 -7.05 -11.73 18.37
N ALA A 72 -7.17 -10.92 17.32
CA ALA A 72 -7.90 -11.25 16.10
C ALA A 72 -6.93 -11.69 15.00
N TYR A 73 -6.89 -12.98 14.67
CA TYR A 73 -6.04 -13.52 13.61
C TYR A 73 -6.81 -13.55 12.28
N SER A 74 -6.30 -12.86 11.25
CA SER A 74 -7.03 -12.58 10.00
C SER A 74 -7.11 -13.75 9.00
N PHE A 75 -7.25 -14.97 9.50
CA PHE A 75 -7.45 -16.17 8.69
C PHE A 75 -8.10 -17.28 9.53
N ASP A 76 -9.11 -17.98 9.01
CA ASP A 76 -9.73 -19.12 9.69
C ASP A 76 -9.31 -20.47 9.07
N PRO A 77 -8.41 -21.23 9.71
CA PRO A 77 -7.95 -22.51 9.15
C PRO A 77 -9.07 -23.54 8.98
N ALA A 78 -10.18 -23.43 9.72
CA ALA A 78 -11.30 -24.37 9.59
C ALA A 78 -12.02 -24.25 8.24
N LEU A 79 -11.92 -23.11 7.57
CA LEU A 79 -12.55 -22.84 6.27
C LEU A 79 -11.64 -23.20 5.09
N MET A 80 -10.37 -23.49 5.34
CA MET A 80 -9.43 -23.88 4.31
C MET A 80 -9.67 -25.35 3.92
N GLY A 81 -10.11 -25.56 2.67
CA GLY A 81 -10.34 -26.89 2.08
C GLY A 81 -9.05 -27.63 1.73
N THR A 82 -9.17 -28.78 1.06
CA THR A 82 -8.00 -29.52 0.53
C THR A 82 -7.41 -28.82 -0.71
N PRO A 83 -6.15 -29.12 -1.08
CA PRO A 83 -5.55 -28.58 -2.31
C PRO A 83 -6.41 -28.86 -3.55
N GLU A 84 -7.05 -30.02 -3.64
CA GLU A 84 -7.92 -30.41 -4.75
C GLU A 84 -9.24 -29.61 -4.74
N GLU A 85 -9.85 -29.41 -3.56
CA GLU A 85 -11.08 -28.62 -3.41
C GLU A 85 -10.88 -27.16 -3.84
N SER A 86 -9.70 -26.60 -3.60
CA SER A 86 -9.37 -25.23 -4.03
C SER A 86 -9.22 -25.08 -5.55
N GLY A 87 -8.97 -26.18 -6.27
CA GLY A 87 -8.59 -26.16 -7.68
C GLY A 87 -7.18 -25.62 -7.97
N LEU A 88 -6.48 -25.05 -6.98
CA LEU A 88 -5.10 -24.57 -7.12
C LEU A 88 -4.07 -25.70 -7.01
N ASN A 89 -4.41 -26.78 -6.30
CA ASN A 89 -3.54 -27.93 -6.05
C ASN A 89 -2.17 -27.56 -5.43
N ASP A 90 -2.13 -26.56 -4.52
CA ASP A 90 -0.91 -26.21 -3.77
C ASP A 90 -0.69 -27.22 -2.62
N PRO A 91 0.28 -28.15 -2.70
CA PRO A 91 0.53 -29.10 -1.61
C PRO A 91 1.00 -28.42 -0.32
N GLY A 92 1.48 -27.17 -0.43
CA GLY A 92 1.85 -26.33 0.70
C GLY A 92 0.68 -25.92 1.58
N ASP A 93 -0.55 -25.94 1.06
CA ASP A 93 -1.74 -25.55 1.82
C ASP A 93 -1.95 -26.43 3.06
N VAL A 94 -1.57 -27.71 3.01
CA VAL A 94 -1.65 -28.62 4.17
C VAL A 94 -0.80 -28.10 5.33
N MET A 95 0.45 -27.71 5.06
CA MET A 95 1.35 -27.18 6.08
C MET A 95 0.93 -25.80 6.56
N ARG A 96 0.51 -24.94 5.63
CA ARG A 96 0.04 -23.59 5.94
C ARG A 96 -1.16 -23.62 6.88
N LYS A 97 -2.12 -24.52 6.62
CA LYS A 97 -3.27 -24.78 7.50
C LYS A 97 -2.84 -25.21 8.89
N GLN A 98 -1.94 -26.20 8.99
CA GLN A 98 -1.43 -26.68 10.29
C GLN A 98 -0.78 -25.56 11.11
N TYR A 99 -0.01 -24.67 10.47
CA TYR A 99 0.60 -23.53 11.16
C TYR A 99 -0.41 -22.46 11.56
N ALA A 100 -1.46 -22.24 10.78
CA ALA A 100 -2.56 -21.37 11.17
C ALA A 100 -3.33 -21.93 12.38
N GLU A 101 -3.56 -23.24 12.46
CA GLU A 101 -4.18 -23.90 13.63
C GLU A 101 -3.32 -23.73 14.90
N MET A 102 -2.00 -23.65 14.74
CA MET A 102 -1.05 -23.41 15.83
C MET A 102 -0.78 -21.92 16.12
N ALA A 103 -1.37 -21.00 15.36
CA ALA A 103 -1.14 -19.57 15.52
C ALA A 103 -1.36 -19.05 16.97
N PRO A 104 -2.35 -19.55 17.75
CA PRO A 104 -2.50 -19.13 19.13
C PRO A 104 -1.26 -19.37 20.00
N GLU A 105 -0.61 -20.54 19.85
CA GLU A 105 0.59 -20.90 20.60
C GLU A 105 1.81 -20.11 20.12
N PHE A 106 1.93 -19.89 18.81
CA PHE A 106 3.00 -19.06 18.26
C PHE A 106 2.90 -17.61 18.75
N LEU A 107 1.68 -17.06 18.83
CA LEU A 107 1.45 -15.72 19.36
C LEU A 107 1.73 -15.64 20.86
N ALA A 108 1.34 -16.67 21.64
CA ALA A 108 1.66 -16.72 23.07
C ALA A 108 3.18 -16.82 23.33
N HIS A 109 3.93 -17.44 22.43
CA HIS A 109 5.39 -17.43 22.46
C HIS A 109 5.98 -16.05 22.10
N ALA A 110 5.48 -15.44 21.02
CA ALA A 110 5.92 -14.14 20.54
C ALA A 110 5.59 -13.00 21.52
N LEU A 111 4.48 -13.12 22.25
CA LEU A 111 3.99 -12.13 23.22
C LEU A 111 3.84 -12.79 24.59
N PRO A 112 4.95 -12.91 25.37
CA PRO A 112 4.91 -13.55 26.67
C PRO A 112 3.84 -12.95 27.59
N GLY A 113 2.95 -13.81 28.09
CA GLY A 113 1.80 -13.42 28.93
C GLY A 113 0.46 -13.40 28.19
N LEU A 114 0.45 -13.47 26.86
CA LEU A 114 -0.78 -13.66 26.12
C LEU A 114 -1.38 -15.05 26.44
N ASP A 115 -2.67 -15.05 26.80
CA ASP A 115 -3.45 -16.29 26.89
C ASP A 115 -3.87 -16.73 25.46
N PRO A 116 -3.42 -17.89 24.96
CA PRO A 116 -3.77 -18.36 23.62
C PRO A 116 -5.29 -18.54 23.44
N ALA A 117 -6.06 -18.73 24.51
CA ALA A 117 -7.53 -18.82 24.43
C ALA A 117 -8.22 -17.49 24.04
N LYS A 118 -7.49 -16.36 24.09
CA LYS A 118 -7.98 -15.05 23.63
C LYS A 118 -7.86 -14.87 22.12
N VAL A 119 -7.20 -15.78 21.41
CA VAL A 119 -7.03 -15.71 19.96
C VAL A 119 -8.33 -16.15 19.28
N ARG A 120 -8.83 -15.29 18.40
CA ARG A 120 -10.05 -15.47 17.61
C ARG A 120 -9.69 -15.42 16.14
N PHE A 121 -10.10 -16.43 15.39
CA PHE A 121 -9.93 -16.44 13.93
C PHE A 121 -11.02 -15.60 13.28
N VAL A 122 -10.62 -14.74 12.34
CA VAL A 122 -11.51 -13.91 11.52
C VAL A 122 -11.31 -14.31 10.07
N LYS A 123 -12.40 -14.54 9.34
CA LYS A 123 -12.34 -14.87 7.91
C LYS A 123 -11.54 -13.81 7.16
N HIS A 124 -10.62 -14.23 6.29
CA HIS A 124 -9.66 -13.35 5.65
C HIS A 124 -10.30 -12.19 4.90
N HIS A 125 -11.29 -12.48 4.05
CA HIS A 125 -12.00 -11.42 3.32
C HIS A 125 -12.95 -10.60 4.18
N VAL A 126 -13.41 -11.11 5.33
CA VAL A 126 -14.14 -10.28 6.30
C VAL A 126 -13.19 -9.30 6.96
N ALA A 127 -11.95 -9.72 7.26
CA ALA A 127 -10.91 -8.82 7.75
C ALA A 127 -10.57 -7.74 6.71
N HIS A 128 -10.36 -8.10 5.43
CA HIS A 128 -10.22 -7.09 4.36
C HIS A 128 -11.43 -6.13 4.31
N ALA A 129 -12.66 -6.66 4.28
CA ALA A 129 -13.86 -5.85 4.22
C ALA A 129 -13.96 -4.88 5.41
N ALA A 130 -13.65 -5.35 6.63
CA ALA A 130 -13.64 -4.51 7.83
C ALA A 130 -12.52 -3.46 7.80
N SER A 131 -11.36 -3.79 7.22
CA SER A 131 -10.26 -2.84 7.06
C SER A 131 -10.64 -1.67 6.16
N ALA A 132 -11.65 -1.80 5.30
CA ALA A 132 -12.17 -0.69 4.51
C ALA A 132 -13.51 -0.17 5.01
N GLY A 133 -14.56 -0.98 5.01
CA GLY A 133 -15.90 -0.55 5.34
C GLY A 133 -16.09 0.00 6.76
N LYS A 134 -15.33 -0.48 7.76
CA LYS A 134 -15.36 0.09 9.14
C LYS A 134 -14.35 1.20 9.35
N ALA A 135 -13.28 1.23 8.55
CA ALA A 135 -12.22 2.23 8.67
C ALA A 135 -12.52 3.51 7.85
N ALA A 136 -13.39 3.42 6.85
CA ALA A 136 -13.80 4.53 6.02
C ALA A 136 -14.62 5.56 6.83
N PRO A 137 -14.65 6.83 6.38
CA PRO A 137 -15.44 7.88 7.04
C PRO A 137 -16.95 7.59 7.07
N GLN A 138 -17.47 6.92 6.04
CA GLN A 138 -18.88 6.58 5.91
C GLN A 138 -19.20 5.28 6.66
N ARG A 139 -20.17 5.36 7.57
CA ARG A 139 -20.61 4.21 8.38
C ARG A 139 -21.28 3.11 7.55
N ASP A 140 -22.19 3.51 6.65
CA ASP A 140 -22.87 2.61 5.73
C ASP A 140 -22.26 2.78 4.34
N ASN A 141 -21.91 1.67 3.70
CA ASN A 141 -21.21 1.66 2.43
C ASN A 141 -21.32 0.30 1.75
N ALA A 142 -21.20 0.29 0.42
CA ALA A 142 -20.86 -0.94 -0.30
C ALA A 142 -19.38 -1.26 -0.09
N VAL A 143 -19.03 -2.55 -0.10
CA VAL A 143 -17.64 -3.00 0.03
C VAL A 143 -17.30 -4.05 -1.02
N LEU A 144 -16.14 -3.90 -1.67
CA LEU A 144 -15.54 -4.93 -2.51
C LEU A 144 -14.12 -5.24 -2.02
N VAL A 145 -13.89 -6.52 -1.75
CA VAL A 145 -12.56 -7.08 -1.49
C VAL A 145 -12.06 -7.73 -2.76
N LEU A 146 -10.95 -7.24 -3.29
CA LEU A 146 -10.35 -7.67 -4.56
C LEU A 146 -8.96 -8.26 -4.26
N ASP A 147 -8.88 -9.58 -4.11
CA ASP A 147 -7.70 -10.20 -3.50
C ASP A 147 -7.09 -11.34 -4.35
N GLY A 148 -5.90 -11.79 -3.94
CA GLY A 148 -5.28 -12.99 -4.50
C GLY A 148 -6.00 -14.24 -4.01
N ARG A 149 -5.96 -14.50 -2.70
CA ARG A 149 -6.66 -15.62 -2.07
C ARG A 149 -6.82 -15.41 -0.56
N GLY A 150 -7.97 -15.81 -0.03
CA GLY A 150 -8.16 -16.16 1.37
C GLY A 150 -8.14 -17.67 1.57
N GLU A 151 -9.01 -18.16 2.46
CA GLU A 151 -9.12 -19.57 2.80
C GLU A 151 -9.58 -20.44 1.62
N ALA A 152 -10.62 -19.98 0.92
CA ALA A 152 -11.27 -20.72 -0.18
C ALA A 152 -11.81 -19.80 -1.30
N HIS A 153 -11.68 -18.48 -1.14
CA HIS A 153 -12.21 -17.47 -2.06
C HIS A 153 -11.09 -16.51 -2.47
N SER A 154 -11.31 -15.72 -3.53
CA SER A 154 -10.45 -14.60 -3.97
C SER A 154 -11.14 -13.22 -3.94
N HIS A 155 -12.43 -13.19 -3.62
CA HIS A 155 -13.26 -11.98 -3.65
C HIS A 155 -14.38 -12.03 -2.61
N LEU A 156 -14.81 -10.86 -2.14
CA LEU A 156 -16.04 -10.64 -1.40
C LEU A 156 -16.71 -9.34 -1.86
N ALA A 157 -18.00 -9.40 -2.15
CA ALA A 157 -18.87 -8.24 -2.35
C ALA A 157 -19.93 -8.20 -1.25
N GLY A 158 -20.16 -7.01 -0.68
CA GLY A 158 -21.13 -6.85 0.38
C GLY A 158 -21.47 -5.40 0.65
N ARG A 159 -22.14 -5.16 1.78
CA ARG A 159 -22.34 -3.82 2.34
C ARG A 159 -22.23 -3.83 3.85
N TYR A 160 -21.86 -2.70 4.41
CA TYR A 160 -22.02 -2.40 5.82
C TYR A 160 -23.31 -1.61 6.04
N VAL A 161 -24.16 -2.10 6.94
CA VAL A 161 -25.36 -1.39 7.43
C VAL A 161 -25.31 -1.41 8.94
N ASP A 162 -25.35 -0.23 9.57
CA ASP A 162 -25.23 -0.09 11.02
C ASP A 162 -23.98 -0.77 11.60
N GLY A 163 -22.90 -0.77 10.81
CA GLY A 163 -21.63 -1.40 11.17
C GLY A 163 -21.64 -2.94 11.10
N GLN A 164 -22.70 -3.57 10.59
CA GLN A 164 -22.77 -5.02 10.36
C GLN A 164 -22.53 -5.33 8.88
N LEU A 165 -21.71 -6.36 8.62
CA LEU A 165 -21.42 -6.79 7.26
C LEU A 165 -22.52 -7.74 6.74
N GLU A 166 -23.16 -7.37 5.66
CA GLU A 166 -23.96 -8.26 4.82
C GLU A 166 -23.13 -8.69 3.61
N VAL A 167 -22.81 -9.98 3.52
CA VAL A 167 -22.09 -10.55 2.36
C VAL A 167 -23.11 -10.94 1.29
N LEU A 168 -22.92 -10.42 0.08
CA LEU A 168 -23.82 -10.60 -1.06
C LEU A 168 -23.28 -11.63 -2.05
N ALA A 169 -21.98 -11.59 -2.30
CA ALA A 169 -21.30 -12.53 -3.20
C ALA A 169 -19.84 -12.75 -2.77
N GLY A 170 -19.26 -13.83 -3.28
CA GLY A 170 -17.84 -14.12 -3.18
C GLY A 170 -17.41 -15.01 -4.34
N GLN A 171 -16.15 -14.91 -4.74
CA GLN A 171 -15.60 -15.74 -5.80
C GLN A 171 -14.81 -16.90 -5.21
N ALA A 172 -15.27 -18.12 -5.40
CA ALA A 172 -14.53 -19.32 -5.00
C ALA A 172 -13.29 -19.51 -5.90
N LEU A 173 -12.22 -20.05 -5.30
CA LEU A 173 -11.06 -20.56 -6.01
C LEU A 173 -11.49 -21.70 -6.98
N PRO A 174 -10.80 -21.91 -8.11
CA PRO A 174 -9.50 -21.34 -8.48
C PRO A 174 -9.56 -19.97 -9.17
N HIS A 175 -10.75 -19.41 -9.41
CA HIS A 175 -10.84 -18.13 -10.11
C HIS A 175 -10.36 -16.99 -9.21
N SER A 176 -9.33 -16.26 -9.66
CA SER A 176 -8.75 -15.14 -8.92
C SER A 176 -8.12 -14.15 -9.89
N LEU A 177 -8.60 -12.91 -9.85
CA LEU A 177 -8.00 -11.81 -10.61
C LEU A 177 -6.60 -11.48 -10.09
N GLY A 178 -6.39 -11.54 -8.77
CA GLY A 178 -5.08 -11.31 -8.16
C GLY A 178 -4.06 -12.37 -8.60
N LEU A 179 -4.39 -13.66 -8.48
CA LEU A 179 -3.47 -14.73 -8.89
C LEU A 179 -3.21 -14.74 -10.41
N MET A 180 -4.22 -14.44 -11.22
CA MET A 180 -4.04 -14.26 -12.68
C MET A 180 -3.03 -13.14 -12.98
N TYR A 181 -3.11 -12.02 -12.27
CA TYR A 181 -2.17 -10.92 -12.44
C TYR A 181 -0.76 -11.24 -11.91
N GLU A 182 -0.65 -12.05 -10.85
CA GLU A 182 0.63 -12.59 -10.37
C GLU A 182 1.28 -13.53 -11.40
N ASP A 183 0.49 -14.40 -12.04
CA ASP A 183 0.98 -15.32 -13.05
C ASP A 183 1.51 -14.57 -14.28
N LEU A 184 0.80 -13.52 -14.72
CA LEU A 184 1.31 -12.58 -15.72
C LEU A 184 2.62 -11.92 -15.26
N THR A 185 2.68 -11.47 -14.01
CA THR A 185 3.87 -10.84 -13.42
C THR A 185 5.09 -11.77 -13.50
N ALA A 186 4.90 -13.05 -13.19
CA ALA A 186 5.95 -14.06 -13.31
C ALA A 186 6.30 -14.40 -14.76
N HIS A 187 5.34 -14.35 -15.69
CA HIS A 187 5.59 -14.54 -17.13
C HIS A 187 6.45 -13.42 -17.71
N LEU A 188 6.24 -12.18 -17.24
CA LEU A 188 6.99 -10.99 -17.64
C LEU A 188 8.34 -10.84 -16.90
N GLY A 189 8.82 -11.90 -16.23
CA GLY A 189 10.15 -11.94 -15.62
C GLY A 189 10.26 -11.20 -14.28
N PHE A 190 9.13 -10.78 -13.70
CA PHE A 190 9.08 -10.09 -12.42
C PHE A 190 8.73 -11.03 -11.25
N LEU A 191 8.92 -10.55 -10.02
CA LEU A 191 8.66 -11.33 -8.82
C LEU A 191 7.17 -11.30 -8.45
N ARG A 192 6.50 -12.45 -8.54
CA ARG A 192 5.12 -12.61 -8.05
C ARG A 192 4.96 -12.32 -6.55
N SER A 193 3.78 -11.84 -6.18
CA SER A 193 3.40 -11.33 -4.86
C SER A 193 4.41 -10.27 -4.37
N SER A 194 4.80 -9.34 -5.26
CA SER A 194 5.75 -8.25 -4.96
C SER A 194 5.74 -7.18 -6.05
N ASP A 195 5.89 -7.56 -7.33
CA ASP A 195 6.24 -6.67 -8.43
C ASP A 195 5.09 -6.39 -9.40
N GLU A 196 3.84 -6.70 -9.05
CA GLU A 196 2.64 -6.49 -9.88
C GLU A 196 2.52 -5.03 -10.34
N PHE A 197 2.91 -4.09 -9.48
CA PHE A 197 2.93 -2.66 -9.83
C PHE A 197 3.87 -2.31 -10.99
N LYS A 198 4.87 -3.15 -11.29
CA LYS A 198 5.73 -3.00 -12.48
C LYS A 198 4.98 -3.38 -13.76
N VAL A 199 4.13 -4.40 -13.70
CA VAL A 199 3.25 -4.77 -14.82
C VAL A 199 2.24 -3.66 -15.09
N MET A 200 1.68 -3.07 -14.02
CA MET A 200 0.80 -1.89 -14.14
C MET A 200 1.52 -0.70 -14.80
N ALA A 201 2.79 -0.45 -14.46
CA ALA A 201 3.58 0.59 -15.13
C ALA A 201 3.92 0.22 -16.59
N MET A 202 4.28 -1.04 -16.86
CA MET A 202 4.56 -1.52 -18.21
C MET A 202 3.34 -1.42 -19.14
N ALA A 203 2.14 -1.62 -18.62
CA ALA A 203 0.89 -1.54 -19.37
C ALA A 203 0.69 -0.19 -20.08
N SER A 204 1.21 0.92 -19.54
CA SER A 204 1.09 2.24 -20.19
C SER A 204 1.96 2.41 -21.44
N TYR A 205 2.92 1.51 -21.66
CA TYR A 205 3.80 1.52 -22.83
C TYR A 205 3.24 0.68 -23.99
N GLY A 206 2.16 -0.07 -23.75
CA GLY A 206 1.55 -0.98 -24.71
C GLY A 206 0.23 -0.49 -25.26
N LYS A 207 -0.32 -1.29 -26.17
CA LYS A 207 -1.69 -1.20 -26.69
C LYS A 207 -2.44 -2.47 -26.35
N PRO A 208 -3.71 -2.41 -25.95
CA PRO A 208 -4.47 -3.59 -25.53
C PRO A 208 -4.95 -4.42 -26.75
N ARG A 209 -4.00 -4.97 -27.51
CA ARG A 209 -4.23 -5.65 -28.79
C ARG A 209 -4.92 -7.02 -28.64
N PHE A 210 -4.79 -7.66 -27.47
CA PHE A 210 -5.24 -9.04 -27.24
C PHE A 210 -6.56 -9.12 -26.45
N LEU A 211 -7.33 -8.03 -26.39
CA LEU A 211 -8.58 -7.98 -25.63
C LEU A 211 -9.63 -8.98 -26.15
N GLY A 212 -9.70 -9.21 -27.46
CA GLY A 212 -10.67 -10.10 -28.06
C GLY A 212 -10.55 -11.52 -27.49
N GLU A 213 -9.33 -12.04 -27.48
CA GLU A 213 -9.00 -13.36 -26.96
C GLU A 213 -9.14 -13.44 -25.44
N LEU A 214 -8.70 -12.40 -24.71
CA LEU A 214 -8.74 -12.38 -23.24
C LEU A 214 -10.15 -12.19 -22.67
N SER A 215 -11.08 -11.59 -23.41
CA SER A 215 -12.46 -11.34 -22.93
C SER A 215 -13.26 -12.60 -22.67
N GLU A 216 -12.95 -13.69 -23.39
CA GLU A 216 -13.56 -14.99 -23.10
C GLU A 216 -12.94 -15.65 -21.87
N LEU A 217 -11.66 -15.41 -21.60
CA LEU A 217 -10.92 -16.04 -20.51
C LEU A 217 -11.06 -15.32 -19.16
N ILE A 218 -11.26 -14.00 -19.19
CA ILE A 218 -11.35 -13.13 -18.01
C ILE A 218 -12.65 -12.34 -18.08
N ARG A 219 -13.69 -12.76 -17.37
CA ARG A 219 -15.02 -12.14 -17.48
C ARG A 219 -15.78 -12.11 -16.17
N ALA A 220 -16.55 -11.05 -15.94
CA ALA A 220 -17.56 -11.03 -14.89
C ALA A 220 -18.70 -12.00 -15.25
N THR A 221 -19.33 -12.61 -14.26
CA THR A 221 -20.43 -13.57 -14.46
C THR A 221 -21.82 -12.95 -14.35
N GLY A 222 -21.92 -11.68 -13.93
CA GLY A 222 -23.18 -10.93 -13.79
C GLY A 222 -23.96 -11.24 -12.51
N ASP A 223 -23.46 -12.13 -11.66
CA ASP A 223 -24.01 -12.53 -10.36
C ASP A 223 -23.08 -12.12 -9.19
N GLY A 224 -22.22 -11.13 -9.41
CA GLY A 224 -21.23 -10.66 -8.44
C GLY A 224 -19.93 -11.47 -8.43
N GLY A 225 -19.80 -12.47 -9.32
CA GLY A 225 -18.58 -13.25 -9.52
C GLY A 225 -17.83 -12.92 -10.81
N PHE A 226 -16.77 -13.71 -11.06
CA PHE A 226 -15.98 -13.68 -12.28
C PHE A 226 -15.35 -15.04 -12.60
N ARG A 227 -14.88 -15.19 -13.83
CA ARG A 227 -14.07 -16.32 -14.28
C ARG A 227 -12.71 -15.83 -14.74
N THR A 228 -11.68 -16.53 -14.30
CA THR A 228 -10.32 -16.46 -14.84
C THR A 228 -9.95 -17.88 -15.25
N GLU A 229 -10.03 -18.17 -16.55
CA GLU A 229 -9.58 -19.44 -17.10
C GLU A 229 -8.05 -19.50 -17.12
N GLN A 230 -7.47 -20.71 -17.25
CA GLN A 230 -6.02 -20.84 -17.40
C GLN A 230 -5.57 -20.20 -18.72
N ILE A 231 -4.56 -19.33 -18.66
CA ILE A 231 -4.04 -18.60 -19.82
C ILE A 231 -2.63 -19.09 -20.12
N ASP A 232 -2.39 -19.54 -21.35
CA ASP A 232 -1.02 -19.73 -21.85
C ASP A 232 -0.49 -18.42 -22.41
N TYR A 233 0.18 -17.63 -21.57
CA TYR A 233 0.72 -16.34 -21.97
C TYR A 233 1.75 -16.42 -23.11
N THR A 234 2.33 -17.61 -23.37
CA THR A 234 3.30 -17.80 -24.46
C THR A 234 2.67 -17.67 -25.85
N GLU A 235 1.35 -17.80 -25.96
CA GLU A 235 0.61 -17.54 -27.20
C GLU A 235 0.58 -16.06 -27.59
N PHE A 236 0.77 -15.16 -26.62
CA PHE A 236 0.70 -13.70 -26.82
C PHE A 236 2.06 -13.02 -26.83
N ALA A 237 2.96 -13.42 -25.91
CA ALA A 237 4.33 -12.92 -25.83
C ALA A 237 5.25 -13.98 -25.24
N PRO A 238 6.52 -14.08 -25.67
CA PRO A 238 7.46 -15.03 -25.09
C PRO A 238 7.67 -14.76 -23.59
N ARG A 239 8.01 -15.81 -22.84
CA ARG A 239 8.31 -15.66 -21.42
C ARG A 239 9.64 -14.92 -21.25
N LEU A 240 9.68 -13.96 -20.33
CA LEU A 240 10.91 -13.27 -19.96
C LEU A 240 11.61 -13.94 -18.77
N GLY A 241 12.93 -14.07 -18.89
CA GLY A 241 13.83 -14.32 -17.78
C GLY A 241 14.04 -13.08 -16.92
N LYS A 242 14.58 -13.28 -15.70
CA LYS A 242 14.87 -12.19 -14.77
C LYS A 242 15.88 -11.21 -15.39
N GLY A 243 15.46 -9.96 -15.55
CA GLY A 243 16.31 -8.87 -16.06
C GLY A 243 16.45 -8.83 -17.58
N GLU A 244 15.72 -9.67 -18.31
CA GLU A 244 15.65 -9.57 -19.77
C GLU A 244 14.90 -8.31 -20.21
N GLN A 245 15.28 -7.78 -21.37
CA GLN A 245 14.61 -6.62 -21.94
C GLN A 245 13.26 -7.03 -22.53
N TRP A 246 12.21 -6.34 -22.12
CA TRP A 246 10.88 -6.51 -22.68
C TRP A 246 10.77 -5.82 -24.06
N THR A 247 9.78 -6.24 -24.84
CA THR A 247 9.47 -5.73 -26.19
C THR A 247 8.06 -5.13 -26.23
N ALA A 248 7.67 -4.55 -27.38
CA ALA A 248 6.32 -4.06 -27.59
C ALA A 248 5.24 -5.13 -27.33
N ASP A 249 5.47 -6.39 -27.70
CA ASP A 249 4.48 -7.46 -27.47
C ASP A 249 4.26 -7.75 -25.97
N HIS A 250 5.30 -7.62 -25.14
CA HIS A 250 5.18 -7.74 -23.70
C HIS A 250 4.38 -6.59 -23.09
N ALA A 251 4.63 -5.37 -23.57
CA ALA A 251 3.86 -4.20 -23.15
C ALA A 251 2.40 -4.28 -23.62
N ASP A 252 2.16 -4.75 -24.85
CA ASP A 252 0.81 -4.99 -25.38
C ASP A 252 0.06 -6.07 -24.59
N LEU A 253 0.76 -7.14 -24.17
CA LEU A 253 0.19 -8.16 -23.28
C LEU A 253 -0.17 -7.57 -21.91
N ALA A 254 0.75 -6.83 -21.28
CA ALA A 254 0.49 -6.15 -20.01
C ALA A 254 -0.70 -5.20 -20.13
N ALA A 255 -0.76 -4.39 -21.19
CA ALA A 255 -1.87 -3.47 -21.47
C ALA A 255 -3.20 -4.20 -21.67
N SER A 256 -3.20 -5.32 -22.38
CA SER A 256 -4.42 -6.10 -22.66
C SER A 256 -4.98 -6.73 -21.39
N VAL A 257 -4.14 -7.36 -20.56
CA VAL A 257 -4.59 -7.95 -19.29
C VAL A 257 -4.99 -6.88 -18.28
N GLN A 258 -4.22 -5.79 -18.16
CA GLN A 258 -4.57 -4.66 -17.30
C GLN A 258 -5.94 -4.07 -17.68
N THR A 259 -6.17 -3.82 -18.96
CA THR A 259 -7.46 -3.29 -19.45
C THR A 259 -8.61 -4.25 -19.13
N ARG A 260 -8.40 -5.56 -19.32
CA ARG A 260 -9.44 -6.56 -19.04
C ARG A 260 -9.72 -6.73 -17.56
N LEU A 261 -8.69 -6.66 -16.71
CA LEU A 261 -8.84 -6.60 -15.26
C LEU A 261 -9.73 -5.42 -14.86
N GLU A 262 -9.41 -4.22 -15.34
CA GLU A 262 -10.18 -3.01 -15.06
C GLU A 262 -11.64 -3.12 -15.48
N GLU A 263 -11.93 -3.67 -16.66
CA GLU A 263 -13.31 -3.88 -17.14
C GLU A 263 -14.11 -4.81 -16.20
N VAL A 264 -13.51 -5.93 -15.77
CA VAL A 264 -14.17 -6.82 -14.81
C VAL A 264 -14.41 -6.13 -13.47
N LEU A 265 -13.45 -5.33 -12.99
CA LEU A 265 -13.61 -4.61 -11.72
C LEU A 265 -14.70 -3.54 -11.79
N VAL A 266 -14.85 -2.84 -12.92
CA VAL A 266 -15.96 -1.90 -13.15
C VAL A 266 -17.30 -2.64 -13.18
N ASP A 267 -17.38 -3.82 -13.82
CA ASP A 267 -18.60 -4.63 -13.85
C ASP A 267 -19.00 -5.10 -12.44
N LEU A 268 -18.03 -5.52 -11.62
CA LEU A 268 -18.28 -5.89 -10.21
C LEU A 268 -18.75 -4.68 -9.38
N ALA A 269 -18.16 -3.50 -9.59
CA ALA A 269 -18.59 -2.26 -8.94
C ALA A 269 -20.03 -1.88 -9.32
N ARG A 270 -20.39 -1.97 -10.60
CA ARG A 270 -21.76 -1.74 -11.05
C ARG A 270 -22.74 -2.74 -10.42
N TRP A 271 -22.38 -4.02 -10.41
CA TRP A 271 -23.22 -5.05 -9.83
C TRP A 271 -23.47 -4.82 -8.34
N VAL A 272 -22.45 -4.51 -7.54
CA VAL A 272 -22.64 -4.25 -6.10
C VAL A 272 -23.46 -2.98 -5.86
N HIS A 273 -23.29 -1.94 -6.69
CA HIS A 273 -24.17 -0.77 -6.63
C HIS A 273 -25.62 -1.15 -6.90
N GLU A 274 -25.90 -1.98 -7.91
CA GLU A 274 -27.26 -2.46 -8.22
C GLU A 274 -27.89 -3.24 -7.07
N GLN A 275 -27.09 -4.03 -6.31
CA GLN A 275 -27.60 -4.80 -5.17
C GLN A 275 -27.84 -3.95 -3.92
N THR A 276 -27.04 -2.89 -3.74
CA THR A 276 -26.98 -2.17 -2.45
C THR A 276 -27.66 -0.80 -2.49
N GLY A 277 -27.56 -0.09 -3.62
CA GLY A 277 -27.99 1.31 -3.75
C GLY A 277 -27.13 2.31 -2.97
N GLU A 278 -25.98 1.89 -2.45
CA GLU A 278 -25.10 2.73 -1.64
C GLU A 278 -24.39 3.79 -2.48
N LYS A 279 -24.12 4.94 -1.88
CA LYS A 279 -23.43 6.06 -2.55
C LYS A 279 -21.91 5.94 -2.52
N THR A 280 -21.39 5.27 -1.50
CA THR A 280 -19.96 5.09 -1.26
C THR A 280 -19.57 3.64 -1.44
N LEU A 281 -18.53 3.41 -2.21
CA LEU A 281 -17.86 2.11 -2.35
C LEU A 281 -16.54 2.12 -1.60
N THR A 282 -16.32 1.13 -0.75
CA THR A 282 -15.05 0.91 -0.06
C THR A 282 -14.31 -0.28 -0.68
N LEU A 283 -13.00 -0.14 -0.90
CA LEU A 283 -12.16 -1.14 -1.55
C LEU A 283 -11.00 -1.61 -0.65
N ALA A 284 -10.78 -2.93 -0.61
CA ALA A 284 -9.65 -3.61 0.04
C ALA A 284 -9.20 -4.82 -0.80
N GLY A 285 -8.18 -5.55 -0.34
CA GLY A 285 -7.53 -6.64 -1.07
C GLY A 285 -6.36 -6.15 -1.93
N GLY A 286 -5.37 -7.02 -2.18
CA GLY A 286 -4.13 -6.64 -2.88
C GLY A 286 -4.36 -6.03 -4.28
N THR A 287 -5.42 -6.43 -4.97
CA THR A 287 -5.78 -5.90 -6.30
C THR A 287 -6.31 -4.47 -6.21
N ALA A 288 -6.88 -4.05 -5.07
CA ALA A 288 -7.34 -2.67 -4.86
C ALA A 288 -6.18 -1.64 -4.76
N LEU A 289 -4.92 -2.09 -4.71
CA LEU A 289 -3.75 -1.21 -4.89
C LEU A 289 -3.55 -0.76 -6.35
N ASN A 290 -4.33 -1.29 -7.30
CA ASN A 290 -4.34 -0.90 -8.70
C ASN A 290 -5.03 0.46 -8.90
N CYS A 291 -4.25 1.53 -8.77
CA CYS A 291 -4.75 2.90 -8.85
C CYS A 291 -5.35 3.28 -10.22
N VAL A 292 -4.99 2.56 -11.29
CA VAL A 292 -5.57 2.79 -12.62
C VAL A 292 -7.01 2.26 -12.65
N ALA A 293 -7.21 1.05 -12.14
CA ALA A 293 -8.55 0.47 -11.98
C ALA A 293 -9.43 1.29 -11.04
N ASN A 294 -8.90 1.77 -9.92
CA ASN A 294 -9.68 2.56 -8.96
C ASN A 294 -10.25 3.84 -9.58
N THR A 295 -9.47 4.55 -10.41
CA THR A 295 -9.96 5.74 -11.14
C THR A 295 -11.05 5.37 -12.14
N ARG A 296 -10.93 4.24 -12.84
CA ARG A 296 -11.98 3.76 -13.75
C ARG A 296 -13.26 3.37 -13.01
N ILE A 297 -13.15 2.69 -11.86
CA ILE A 297 -14.30 2.36 -11.00
C ILE A 297 -15.04 3.65 -10.61
N LEU A 298 -14.33 4.67 -10.12
CA LEU A 298 -14.95 5.95 -9.77
C LEU A 298 -15.63 6.61 -10.97
N ALA A 299 -14.99 6.62 -12.14
CA ALA A 299 -15.50 7.32 -13.31
C ALA A 299 -16.64 6.59 -14.05
N GLU A 300 -16.67 5.25 -14.00
CA GLU A 300 -17.54 4.42 -14.84
C GLU A 300 -18.62 3.66 -14.06
N SER A 301 -18.58 3.66 -12.73
CA SER A 301 -19.64 3.11 -11.88
C SER A 301 -20.60 4.22 -11.41
N PRO A 302 -21.79 3.87 -10.87
CA PRO A 302 -22.74 4.86 -10.39
C PRO A 302 -22.43 5.42 -8.99
N PHE A 303 -21.33 4.99 -8.34
CA PHE A 303 -20.95 5.47 -7.02
C PHE A 303 -20.57 6.95 -7.03
N GLU A 304 -21.01 7.69 -6.01
CA GLU A 304 -20.66 9.11 -5.82
C GLU A 304 -19.24 9.23 -5.24
N GLU A 305 -18.83 8.26 -4.42
CA GLU A 305 -17.54 8.23 -3.75
C GLU A 305 -16.93 6.82 -3.78
N VAL A 306 -15.61 6.76 -3.98
CA VAL A 306 -14.83 5.53 -3.83
C VAL A 306 -13.72 5.79 -2.83
N TRP A 307 -13.67 4.99 -1.77
CA TRP A 307 -12.64 5.04 -0.74
C TRP A 307 -11.82 3.75 -0.77
N VAL A 308 -10.50 3.86 -0.79
CA VAL A 308 -9.60 2.70 -0.87
C VAL A 308 -8.72 2.70 0.37
N GLN A 309 -8.60 1.54 1.02
CA GLN A 309 -7.75 1.39 2.21
C GLN A 309 -6.26 1.61 1.82
N PRO A 310 -5.54 2.59 2.41
CA PRO A 310 -4.10 2.79 2.14
C PRO A 310 -3.24 1.53 2.34
N ALA A 311 -3.59 0.66 3.29
CA ALA A 311 -2.98 -0.64 3.46
C ALA A 311 -3.84 -1.77 2.87
N ALA A 312 -4.39 -1.61 1.66
CA ALA A 312 -5.39 -2.55 1.09
C ALA A 312 -4.92 -4.00 0.93
N GLY A 313 -3.61 -4.26 0.81
CA GLY A 313 -3.08 -5.63 0.80
C GLY A 313 -3.19 -6.34 2.14
N ASP A 314 -2.58 -7.53 2.26
CA ASP A 314 -2.73 -8.42 3.42
C ASP A 314 -2.41 -7.77 4.77
N ALA A 315 -1.48 -6.81 4.80
CA ALA A 315 -1.21 -6.03 6.01
C ALA A 315 -2.50 -5.45 6.60
N GLY A 316 -3.36 -4.81 5.79
CA GLY A 316 -4.61 -4.20 6.22
C GLY A 316 -5.57 -5.14 6.94
N THR A 317 -5.47 -6.45 6.70
CA THR A 317 -6.31 -7.43 7.39
C THR A 317 -6.06 -7.50 8.89
N ALA A 318 -4.86 -7.14 9.38
CA ALA A 318 -4.61 -7.00 10.82
C ALA A 318 -5.54 -5.94 11.43
N LEU A 319 -5.62 -4.75 10.81
CA LEU A 319 -6.51 -3.68 11.24
C LEU A 319 -7.98 -4.10 11.15
N GLY A 320 -8.37 -4.69 10.03
CA GLY A 320 -9.74 -5.11 9.82
C GLY A 320 -10.21 -6.21 10.77
N ALA A 321 -9.35 -7.19 11.09
CA ALA A 321 -9.64 -8.22 12.08
C ALA A 321 -9.85 -7.63 13.48
N ALA A 322 -9.02 -6.66 13.88
CA ALA A 322 -9.18 -5.96 15.16
C ALA A 322 -10.50 -5.19 15.22
N LEU A 323 -10.83 -4.41 14.17
CA LEU A 323 -12.10 -3.67 14.07
C LEU A 323 -13.32 -4.59 14.06
N HIS A 324 -13.23 -5.74 13.38
CA HIS A 324 -14.29 -6.73 13.34
C HIS A 324 -14.55 -7.31 14.74
N VAL A 325 -13.52 -7.82 15.42
CA VAL A 325 -13.67 -8.41 16.77
C VAL A 325 -14.06 -7.35 17.80
N ALA A 326 -13.55 -6.12 17.71
CA ALA A 326 -13.98 -5.04 18.59
C ALA A 326 -15.50 -4.80 18.47
N ALA A 327 -16.04 -4.79 17.25
CA ALA A 327 -17.48 -4.65 17.02
C ALA A 327 -18.28 -5.85 17.54
N GLU A 328 -17.79 -7.09 17.38
CA GLU A 328 -18.43 -8.28 17.96
C GLU A 328 -18.48 -8.25 19.49
N LEU A 329 -17.48 -7.60 20.12
CA LEU A 329 -17.45 -7.36 21.57
C LEU A 329 -18.31 -6.19 22.02
N GLY A 330 -19.06 -5.54 21.11
CA GLY A 330 -20.02 -4.49 21.40
C GLY A 330 -19.47 -3.06 21.28
N GLU A 331 -18.25 -2.88 20.76
CA GLU A 331 -17.70 -1.55 20.52
C GLU A 331 -18.29 -0.91 19.26
N THR A 332 -18.51 0.40 19.31
CA THR A 332 -18.75 1.19 18.09
C THR A 332 -17.40 1.63 17.54
N THR A 333 -17.04 1.18 16.34
CA THR A 333 -15.76 1.51 15.71
C THR A 333 -15.77 2.92 15.14
N GLU A 334 -14.67 3.65 15.29
CA GLU A 334 -14.46 4.95 14.66
C GLU A 334 -13.68 4.81 13.34
N PRO A 335 -13.86 5.74 12.38
CA PRO A 335 -13.03 5.78 11.17
C PRO A 335 -11.55 5.85 11.50
N MET A 336 -10.72 5.28 10.62
CA MET A 336 -9.28 5.38 10.74
C MET A 336 -8.85 6.85 10.58
N PRO A 337 -8.00 7.39 11.47
CA PRO A 337 -7.65 8.82 11.47
C PRO A 337 -6.75 9.25 10.29
N GLY A 338 -6.17 8.29 9.57
CA GLY A 338 -5.20 8.50 8.51
C GLY A 338 -4.20 7.35 8.44
N ALA A 339 -3.22 7.42 7.54
CA ALA A 339 -2.22 6.37 7.37
C ALA A 339 -1.04 6.46 8.37
N ALA A 340 -0.85 7.58 9.07
CA ALA A 340 0.25 7.78 10.02
C ALA A 340 0.01 7.02 11.36
N LEU A 341 0.01 5.68 11.29
CA LEU A 341 -0.31 4.76 12.38
C LEU A 341 0.89 3.98 12.90
N GLY A 342 2.06 4.11 12.27
CA GLY A 342 3.29 3.43 12.65
C GLY A 342 4.07 4.16 13.73
N ARG A 343 5.38 3.87 13.82
CA ARG A 343 6.28 4.38 14.86
C ARG A 343 6.58 5.86 14.65
N GLY A 344 6.42 6.64 15.71
CA GLY A 344 6.91 8.01 15.83
C GLY A 344 8.19 8.07 16.67
N TRP A 345 8.92 9.18 16.56
CA TRP A 345 10.13 9.44 17.34
C TRP A 345 10.10 10.87 17.86
N SER A 346 10.45 11.07 19.12
CA SER A 346 10.59 12.41 19.70
C SER A 346 11.84 13.11 19.22
N ASP A 347 11.85 14.44 19.28
CA ASP A 347 13.03 15.26 18.96
C ASP A 347 14.26 14.82 19.77
N ASP A 348 14.08 14.51 21.06
CA ASP A 348 15.16 14.08 21.96
C ASP A 348 15.74 12.71 21.55
N GLU A 349 14.89 11.76 21.17
CA GLU A 349 15.34 10.44 20.68
C GLU A 349 16.11 10.57 19.36
N ILE A 350 15.61 11.42 18.44
CA ILE A 350 16.28 11.69 17.16
C ILE A 350 17.64 12.34 17.41
N GLU A 351 17.70 13.35 18.26
CA GLU A 351 18.96 14.05 18.58
C GLU A 351 19.97 13.09 19.23
N GLN A 352 19.51 12.22 20.12
CA GLN A 352 20.35 11.21 20.74
C GLN A 352 20.95 10.25 19.70
N TRP A 353 20.18 9.84 18.69
CA TRP A 353 20.69 9.04 17.57
C TRP A 353 21.77 9.77 16.78
N LEU A 354 21.55 11.05 16.45
CA LEU A 354 22.52 11.87 15.71
C LEU A 354 23.83 12.05 16.49
N GLN A 355 23.72 12.34 17.80
CA GLN A 355 24.87 12.45 18.70
C GLN A 355 25.62 11.12 18.85
N THR A 356 24.90 10.02 19.03
CA THR A 356 25.48 8.67 19.16
C THR A 356 26.21 8.27 17.88
N ALA A 357 25.66 8.60 16.71
CA ALA A 357 26.27 8.35 15.42
C ALA A 357 27.43 9.30 15.09
N ALA A 358 27.67 10.33 15.92
CA ALA A 358 28.66 11.39 15.73
C ALA A 358 28.55 12.06 14.34
N ILE A 359 27.31 12.35 13.94
CA ILE A 359 27.01 13.06 12.69
C ILE A 359 26.88 14.55 12.98
N ASP A 360 27.44 15.39 12.13
CA ASP A 360 27.21 16.84 12.19
C ASP A 360 25.78 17.14 11.70
N TYR A 361 25.01 17.87 12.51
CA TYR A 361 23.63 18.24 12.22
C TYR A 361 23.33 19.70 12.59
N GLU A 362 22.30 20.24 11.96
CA GLU A 362 21.79 21.59 12.19
C GLU A 362 20.34 21.51 12.69
N ARG A 363 19.94 22.44 13.56
CA ARG A 363 18.53 22.69 13.88
C ARG A 363 18.10 24.04 13.28
N PRO A 364 17.58 24.07 12.04
CA PRO A 364 17.15 25.31 11.42
C PRO A 364 15.95 25.92 12.15
N ASP A 365 15.73 27.23 11.96
CA ASP A 365 14.53 27.92 12.48
C ASP A 365 13.24 27.34 11.91
N ASP A 366 13.25 26.95 10.63
CA ASP A 366 12.17 26.21 9.98
C ASP A 366 12.74 25.14 9.02
N VAL A 367 12.51 23.87 9.35
CA VAL A 367 12.92 22.73 8.53
C VAL A 367 12.23 22.71 7.16
N ALA A 368 10.99 23.21 7.07
CA ALA A 368 10.26 23.26 5.82
C ALA A 368 10.92 24.23 4.82
N GLU A 369 11.39 25.39 5.29
CA GLU A 369 12.11 26.36 4.48
C GLU A 369 13.48 25.84 4.05
N ALA A 370 14.23 25.21 4.97
CA ALA A 370 15.52 24.61 4.66
C ALA A 370 15.42 23.50 3.60
N VAL A 371 14.37 22.68 3.67
CA VAL A 371 14.08 21.64 2.67
C VAL A 371 13.64 22.23 1.34
N ALA A 372 12.75 23.21 1.36
CA ALA A 372 12.27 23.89 0.16
C ALA A 372 13.40 24.58 -0.62
N GLU A 373 14.40 25.15 0.08
CA GLU A 373 15.61 25.69 -0.53
C GLU A 373 16.40 24.61 -1.28
N VAL A 374 16.68 23.48 -0.64
CA VAL A 374 17.43 22.38 -1.29
C VAL A 374 16.69 21.82 -2.49
N LEU A 375 15.36 21.67 -2.39
CA LEU A 375 14.53 21.22 -3.52
C LEU A 375 14.53 22.25 -4.66
N ALA A 376 14.45 23.54 -4.36
CA ALA A 376 14.52 24.61 -5.37
C ALA A 376 15.89 24.63 -6.09
N ASP A 377 16.96 24.30 -5.38
CA ASP A 377 18.30 24.11 -5.93
C ASP A 377 18.51 22.73 -6.61
N ASN A 378 17.42 21.99 -6.87
CA ASN A 378 17.40 20.68 -7.52
C ASN A 378 18.15 19.56 -6.75
N GLY A 379 18.25 19.70 -5.43
CA GLY A 379 18.73 18.64 -4.55
C GLY A 379 17.66 17.57 -4.28
N ILE A 380 18.11 16.38 -3.90
CA ILE A 380 17.28 15.27 -3.41
C ILE A 380 17.28 15.31 -1.89
N VAL A 381 16.09 15.22 -1.29
CA VAL A 381 15.90 15.27 0.16
C VAL A 381 15.33 13.94 0.67
N ALA A 382 15.99 13.33 1.65
CA ALA A 382 15.38 12.31 2.49
C ALA A 382 14.58 13.00 3.60
N TRP A 383 13.30 12.66 3.71
CA TRP A 383 12.33 13.26 4.61
C TRP A 383 11.81 12.21 5.58
N PHE A 384 12.15 12.39 6.86
CA PHE A 384 11.77 11.53 7.97
C PHE A 384 11.07 12.36 9.05
N GLN A 385 9.73 12.32 9.08
CA GLN A 385 8.91 13.14 9.96
C GLN A 385 7.78 12.33 10.58
N GLY A 386 7.39 12.68 11.80
CA GLY A 386 6.20 12.12 12.46
C GLY A 386 6.16 10.59 12.52
N ARG A 387 4.93 10.07 12.64
CA ARG A 387 4.66 8.62 12.63
C ARG A 387 4.78 8.06 11.22
N SER A 388 5.35 6.87 11.07
CA SER A 388 5.42 6.22 9.76
C SER A 388 4.04 5.83 9.23
N GLU A 389 3.95 5.76 7.89
CA GLU A 389 2.74 5.38 7.18
C GLU A 389 2.50 3.86 7.28
N TYR A 390 1.23 3.48 7.43
CA TYR A 390 0.75 2.11 7.31
C TYR A 390 0.32 1.81 5.88
N GLY A 391 0.95 0.82 5.26
CA GLY A 391 0.77 0.46 3.86
C GLY A 391 2.00 0.73 3.00
N PRO A 392 1.92 0.42 1.70
CA PRO A 392 3.10 0.34 0.82
C PRO A 392 3.55 1.70 0.23
N ARG A 393 2.83 2.79 0.53
CA ARG A 393 3.10 4.11 -0.05
C ARG A 393 3.71 5.03 1.01
N ALA A 394 4.78 5.72 0.64
CA ALA A 394 5.23 6.88 1.39
C ALA A 394 4.30 8.06 1.08
N LEU A 395 3.79 8.68 2.13
CA LEU A 395 2.77 9.73 2.08
C LEU A 395 3.26 10.98 2.82
N GLY A 396 4.56 11.28 2.75
CA GLY A 396 5.12 12.49 3.34
C GLY A 396 5.65 12.31 4.77
N HIS A 397 5.84 11.09 5.25
CA HIS A 397 6.47 10.81 6.56
C HIS A 397 7.79 10.06 6.41
N ARG A 398 7.91 9.15 5.44
CA ARG A 398 9.15 8.42 5.09
C ARG A 398 9.42 8.51 3.58
N SER A 399 9.75 9.72 3.12
CA SER A 399 9.77 10.06 1.70
C SER A 399 11.17 10.46 1.18
N LEU A 400 11.45 10.15 -0.08
CA LEU A 400 12.47 10.80 -0.88
C LEU A 400 11.79 11.83 -1.77
N LEU A 401 12.28 13.06 -1.68
CA LEU A 401 11.72 14.24 -2.34
C LEU A 401 12.68 14.80 -3.38
N ALA A 402 12.12 15.32 -4.48
CA ALA A 402 12.88 15.99 -5.52
C ALA A 402 12.03 17.05 -6.24
N HIS A 403 12.70 17.93 -6.99
CA HIS A 403 12.04 18.92 -7.83
C HIS A 403 11.35 18.24 -9.05
N PRO A 404 10.07 18.51 -9.36
CA PRO A 404 9.35 17.83 -10.46
C PRO A 404 9.60 18.43 -11.85
N GLY A 405 10.16 19.64 -11.92
CA GLY A 405 10.47 20.36 -13.16
C GLY A 405 11.69 19.87 -13.96
N TYR A 406 12.41 18.83 -13.50
CA TYR A 406 13.61 18.33 -14.17
C TYR A 406 13.43 16.85 -14.53
N GLU A 407 13.25 16.54 -15.82
CA GLU A 407 13.03 15.17 -16.29
C GLU A 407 14.07 14.16 -15.78
N ALA A 408 15.35 14.57 -15.73
CA ALA A 408 16.46 13.77 -15.20
C ALA A 408 16.28 13.33 -13.72
N ASN A 409 15.39 13.97 -12.96
CA ASN A 409 15.09 13.54 -11.59
C ASN A 409 14.36 12.20 -11.55
N LEU A 410 13.65 11.79 -12.60
CA LEU A 410 13.08 10.45 -12.65
C LEU A 410 14.19 9.39 -12.58
N GLU A 411 15.21 9.57 -13.43
CA GLU A 411 16.39 8.71 -13.47
C GLU A 411 17.17 8.75 -12.16
N ARG A 412 17.51 9.94 -11.66
CA ARG A 412 18.23 10.09 -10.37
C ARG A 412 17.51 9.37 -9.21
N MET A 413 16.19 9.47 -9.14
CA MET A 413 15.39 8.84 -8.09
C MET A 413 15.29 7.32 -8.27
N ASN A 414 15.27 6.83 -9.52
CA ASN A 414 15.34 5.41 -9.80
C ASN A 414 16.74 4.82 -9.50
N ASP A 415 17.80 5.57 -9.76
CA ASP A 415 19.18 5.17 -9.46
C ASP A 415 19.44 5.05 -7.96
N VAL A 416 18.97 6.02 -7.16
CA VAL A 416 18.98 5.94 -5.68
C VAL A 416 18.35 4.62 -5.19
N LYS A 417 17.32 4.15 -5.90
CA LYS A 417 16.55 2.96 -5.54
C LYS A 417 17.02 1.69 -6.25
N GLY A 418 18.06 1.76 -7.09
CA GLY A 418 18.60 0.66 -7.88
C GLY A 418 17.52 -0.12 -8.65
N ARG A 419 16.60 0.58 -9.30
CA ARG A 419 15.39 0.02 -9.93
C ARG A 419 15.26 0.38 -11.41
N GLU A 420 14.32 -0.26 -12.09
CA GLU A 420 14.07 -0.04 -13.52
C GLU A 420 13.64 1.41 -13.83
N GLN A 421 14.09 1.95 -14.96
CA GLN A 421 13.89 3.38 -15.30
C GLN A 421 12.45 3.73 -15.69
N PHE A 422 11.65 2.75 -16.10
CA PHE A 422 10.22 2.97 -16.41
C PHE A 422 9.34 3.06 -15.15
N ARG A 423 9.90 2.90 -13.94
CA ARG A 423 9.13 2.98 -12.70
C ARG A 423 8.71 4.44 -12.42
N PRO A 424 7.40 4.75 -12.35
CA PRO A 424 6.97 6.10 -12.03
C PRO A 424 7.34 6.54 -10.61
N VAL A 425 7.31 7.86 -10.44
CA VAL A 425 7.26 8.54 -9.13
C VAL A 425 5.95 9.33 -9.05
N ALA A 426 5.56 9.74 -7.84
CA ALA A 426 4.25 10.34 -7.59
C ALA A 426 4.41 11.82 -7.18
N PRO A 427 3.48 12.72 -7.55
CA PRO A 427 3.45 14.07 -7.01
C PRO A 427 2.76 14.13 -5.64
N MET A 428 3.32 14.93 -4.73
CA MET A 428 2.57 15.59 -3.65
C MET A 428 2.20 16.99 -4.11
N VAL A 429 0.95 17.39 -3.92
CA VAL A 429 0.40 18.68 -4.36
C VAL A 429 -0.42 19.32 -3.25
N LEU A 430 -0.36 20.64 -3.13
CA LEU A 430 -1.23 21.39 -2.22
C LEU A 430 -2.71 21.14 -2.58
N LEU A 431 -3.54 20.81 -1.59
CA LEU A 431 -4.94 20.46 -1.81
C LEU A 431 -5.70 21.54 -2.60
N GLU A 432 -5.49 22.81 -2.24
CA GLU A 432 -6.11 23.97 -2.88
C GLU A 432 -5.65 24.21 -4.33
N LYS A 433 -4.52 23.63 -4.74
CA LYS A 433 -3.98 23.72 -6.11
C LYS A 433 -4.29 22.51 -6.97
N ALA A 434 -4.61 21.36 -6.37
CA ALA A 434 -4.81 20.12 -7.09
C ALA A 434 -5.86 20.21 -8.24
N PRO A 435 -7.02 20.88 -8.08
CA PRO A 435 -8.02 20.98 -9.16
C PRO A 435 -7.56 21.77 -10.38
N GLU A 436 -6.53 22.62 -10.24
CA GLU A 436 -5.94 23.39 -11.36
C GLU A 436 -4.99 22.52 -12.21
N ILE A 437 -4.53 21.38 -11.69
CA ILE A 437 -3.44 20.57 -12.27
C ILE A 437 -3.92 19.17 -12.66
N PHE A 438 -4.82 18.59 -11.88
CA PHE A 438 -5.20 17.19 -11.96
C PHE A 438 -6.71 17.04 -12.09
N SER A 439 -7.16 16.10 -12.93
CA SER A 439 -8.58 15.79 -13.12
C SER A 439 -8.83 14.28 -13.23
N ARG A 440 -10.09 13.88 -13.47
CA ARG A 440 -10.59 12.48 -13.58
C ARG A 440 -10.61 11.67 -12.28
N GLY A 441 -9.58 11.71 -11.46
CA GLY A 441 -9.58 11.09 -10.13
C GLY A 441 -10.24 11.97 -9.06
N PRO A 442 -10.46 11.46 -7.84
CA PRO A 442 -11.07 12.21 -6.75
C PRO A 442 -10.12 13.29 -6.21
N ILE A 443 -10.68 14.39 -5.72
CA ILE A 443 -9.97 15.41 -4.94
C ILE A 443 -10.82 15.68 -3.70
N PRO A 444 -10.32 15.42 -2.47
CA PRO A 444 -8.94 15.04 -2.14
C PRO A 444 -8.55 13.60 -2.56
N SER A 445 -7.24 13.36 -2.68
CA SER A 445 -6.63 12.03 -2.91
C SER A 445 -5.41 11.88 -1.99
N PRO A 446 -5.59 11.58 -0.69
CA PRO A 446 -4.51 11.63 0.31
C PRO A 446 -3.56 10.41 0.27
N TYR A 447 -3.91 9.33 -0.43
CA TYR A 447 -3.23 8.03 -0.27
C TYR A 447 -2.53 7.51 -1.54
N MET A 448 -2.50 8.28 -2.63
CA MET A 448 -1.95 7.84 -3.92
C MET A 448 -2.61 6.54 -4.45
N LEU A 449 -3.91 6.38 -4.27
CA LEU A 449 -4.68 5.20 -4.68
C LEU A 449 -5.50 5.41 -5.96
N PHE A 450 -5.37 6.59 -6.57
CA PHE A 450 -6.01 6.96 -7.82
C PHE A 450 -4.99 7.60 -8.77
N VAL A 451 -5.20 7.42 -10.06
CA VAL A 451 -4.53 8.20 -11.11
C VAL A 451 -5.41 9.35 -11.58
N HIS A 452 -4.76 10.42 -12.03
CA HIS A 452 -5.38 11.65 -12.50
C HIS A 452 -4.76 12.08 -13.82
N ASP A 453 -5.54 12.75 -14.65
CA ASP A 453 -5.02 13.35 -15.89
C ASP A 453 -4.30 14.65 -15.56
N VAL A 454 -3.08 14.82 -16.09
CA VAL A 454 -2.31 16.06 -15.91
C VAL A 454 -2.75 17.09 -16.95
N ALA A 455 -3.14 18.27 -16.48
CA ALA A 455 -3.52 19.39 -17.33
C ALA A 455 -2.40 19.73 -18.34
N PRO A 456 -2.71 19.95 -19.63
CA PRO A 456 -1.71 20.13 -20.69
C PRO A 456 -0.63 21.17 -20.37
N GLU A 457 -1.00 22.31 -19.79
CA GLU A 457 -0.12 23.42 -19.40
C GLU A 457 0.86 23.07 -18.25
N TRP A 458 0.63 21.96 -17.56
CA TRP A 458 1.49 21.49 -16.47
C TRP A 458 2.43 20.37 -16.89
N LYS A 459 2.20 19.67 -18.00
CA LYS A 459 3.02 18.52 -18.43
C LYS A 459 4.51 18.86 -18.54
N ASP A 460 4.82 20.02 -19.12
CA ASP A 460 6.22 20.50 -19.26
C ASP A 460 6.77 21.12 -17.96
N ARG A 461 5.90 21.48 -17.00
CA ARG A 461 6.29 22.08 -15.72
C ARG A 461 6.58 21.04 -14.64
N ILE A 462 5.97 19.86 -14.76
CA ILE A 462 6.14 18.72 -13.84
C ILE A 462 6.44 17.41 -14.59
N PRO A 463 7.38 17.38 -15.54
CA PRO A 463 7.65 16.20 -16.37
C PRO A 463 8.08 14.98 -15.55
N THR A 464 8.78 15.16 -14.42
CA THR A 464 9.28 14.04 -13.59
C THR A 464 8.16 13.14 -13.05
N VAL A 465 6.99 13.72 -12.76
CA VAL A 465 5.84 13.04 -12.12
C VAL A 465 4.71 12.76 -13.11
N THR A 466 4.88 13.18 -14.37
CA THR A 466 3.91 12.93 -15.44
C THR A 466 4.31 11.64 -16.15
N HIS A 467 3.41 10.68 -16.15
CA HIS A 467 3.63 9.38 -16.79
C HIS A 467 3.52 9.49 -18.32
N VAL A 468 3.97 8.46 -19.04
CA VAL A 468 4.03 8.46 -20.51
C VAL A 468 2.65 8.61 -21.18
N ASP A 469 1.58 8.24 -20.48
CA ASP A 469 0.19 8.41 -20.91
C ASP A 469 -0.42 9.77 -20.53
N GLY A 470 0.38 10.66 -19.92
CA GLY A 470 -0.06 11.98 -19.46
C GLY A 470 -0.82 11.98 -18.14
N THR A 471 -0.77 10.89 -17.37
CA THR A 471 -1.40 10.77 -16.05
C THR A 471 -0.40 10.89 -14.92
N ALA A 472 -0.87 11.09 -13.69
CA ALA A 472 -0.07 11.04 -12.48
C ALA A 472 -0.87 10.44 -11.32
N ARG A 473 -0.20 9.74 -10.41
CA ARG A 473 -0.80 9.15 -9.21
C ARG A 473 -0.54 10.05 -8.00
N ILE A 474 -1.50 10.89 -7.63
CA ILE A 474 -1.24 12.04 -6.77
C ILE A 474 -1.48 11.78 -5.28
N GLN A 475 -0.80 12.57 -4.44
CA GLN A 475 -1.16 12.80 -3.05
C GLN A 475 -1.54 14.28 -2.86
N THR A 476 -2.76 14.55 -2.41
CA THR A 476 -3.17 15.89 -1.99
C THR A 476 -2.77 16.14 -0.54
N ILE A 477 -2.17 17.29 -0.27
CA ILE A 477 -1.69 17.71 1.04
C ILE A 477 -2.62 18.77 1.61
N ASP A 478 -3.34 18.42 2.66
CA ASP A 478 -4.25 19.31 3.38
C ASP A 478 -3.47 20.05 4.49
N PRO A 479 -3.56 21.39 4.58
CA PRO A 479 -2.88 22.14 5.64
C PRO A 479 -3.34 21.79 7.06
N GLU A 480 -4.56 21.26 7.24
CA GLU A 480 -5.09 20.89 8.56
C GLU A 480 -4.50 19.57 9.06
N THR A 481 -4.30 18.59 8.18
CA THR A 481 -3.82 17.25 8.55
C THR A 481 -2.31 17.09 8.38
N GLU A 482 -1.71 17.76 7.40
CA GLU A 482 -0.28 17.67 7.07
C GLU A 482 0.40 19.06 7.03
N PRO A 483 0.35 19.85 8.12
CA PRO A 483 0.77 21.25 8.11
C PRO A 483 2.26 21.45 7.80
N LEU A 484 3.13 20.51 8.19
CA LEU A 484 4.56 20.61 7.92
C LEU A 484 4.89 20.35 6.44
N VAL A 485 4.28 19.33 5.84
CA VAL A 485 4.45 19.00 4.42
C VAL A 485 3.84 20.12 3.57
N HIS A 486 2.66 20.62 3.95
CA HIS A 486 2.02 21.77 3.30
C HIS A 486 2.94 22.97 3.28
N ARG A 487 3.48 23.39 4.45
CA ARG A 487 4.44 24.50 4.52
C ARG A 487 5.68 24.28 3.67
N MET A 488 6.21 23.06 3.60
CA MET A 488 7.37 22.74 2.75
C MET A 488 7.04 22.96 1.27
N ILE A 489 5.90 22.45 0.80
CA ILE A 489 5.48 22.61 -0.61
C ILE A 489 5.12 24.07 -0.90
N SER A 490 4.44 24.79 -0.01
CA SER A 490 4.16 26.22 -0.21
C SER A 490 5.43 27.06 -0.24
N SER A 491 6.45 26.71 0.56
CA SER A 491 7.75 27.39 0.55
C SER A 491 8.51 27.10 -0.74
N PHE A 492 8.41 25.87 -1.25
CA PHE A 492 8.92 25.50 -2.55
C PHE A 492 8.19 26.25 -3.69
N GLU A 493 6.86 26.32 -3.64
CA GLU A 493 6.03 27.08 -4.61
C GLU A 493 6.43 28.56 -4.65
N ARG A 494 6.66 29.21 -3.51
CA ARG A 494 7.13 30.61 -3.48
C ARG A 494 8.47 30.81 -4.21
N ARG A 495 9.32 29.79 -4.23
CA ARG A 495 10.67 29.83 -4.85
C ARG A 495 10.64 29.48 -6.33
N THR A 496 9.76 28.57 -6.75
CA THR A 496 9.78 27.98 -8.09
C THR A 496 8.54 28.27 -8.93
N GLY A 497 7.47 28.74 -8.30
CA GLY A 497 6.13 28.86 -8.89
C GLY A 497 5.41 27.51 -9.09
N VAL A 498 5.93 26.41 -8.54
CA VAL A 498 5.39 25.04 -8.73
C VAL A 498 4.87 24.49 -7.38
N PRO A 499 3.55 24.23 -7.23
CA PRO A 499 2.94 23.74 -5.99
C PRO A 499 2.99 22.20 -5.87
N VAL A 500 4.01 21.58 -6.45
CA VAL A 500 4.15 20.13 -6.59
C VAL A 500 5.57 19.73 -6.22
N VAL A 501 5.74 18.64 -5.48
CA VAL A 501 7.03 18.02 -5.17
C VAL A 501 6.98 16.53 -5.52
N VAL A 502 8.07 15.98 -6.05
CA VAL A 502 8.19 14.53 -6.28
C VAL A 502 8.19 13.82 -4.93
N ASN A 503 7.47 12.71 -4.82
CA ASN A 503 7.51 11.80 -3.68
C ASN A 503 7.69 10.35 -4.16
N THR A 504 8.62 9.66 -3.50
CA THR A 504 8.73 8.20 -3.54
C THR A 504 9.16 7.69 -2.17
N SER A 505 9.02 6.39 -1.90
CA SER A 505 9.43 5.84 -0.61
C SER A 505 10.92 6.02 -0.31
N LEU A 506 11.22 6.39 0.93
CA LEU A 506 12.57 6.46 1.47
C LEU A 506 13.07 5.05 1.75
N ASN A 507 13.75 4.48 0.76
CA ASN A 507 14.45 3.21 0.83
C ASN A 507 15.45 3.07 -0.32
N THR A 508 16.35 2.12 -0.18
CA THR A 508 17.27 1.67 -1.24
C THR A 508 16.82 0.32 -1.82
N ALA A 509 17.50 -0.15 -2.87
CA ALA A 509 17.15 -1.35 -3.61
C ALA A 509 16.94 -2.57 -2.69
N GLY A 510 15.76 -3.19 -2.78
CA GLY A 510 15.44 -4.42 -2.05
C GLY A 510 15.18 -4.24 -0.54
N ARG A 511 15.24 -3.03 0.00
CA ARG A 511 14.94 -2.74 1.41
C ARG A 511 13.49 -2.24 1.60
N PRO A 512 12.85 -2.54 2.74
CA PRO A 512 11.61 -1.87 3.16
C PRO A 512 11.81 -0.36 3.32
N MET A 513 10.71 0.38 3.38
CA MET A 513 10.73 1.79 3.78
C MET A 513 11.43 1.95 5.14
N VAL A 514 12.25 2.99 5.30
CA VAL A 514 12.91 3.28 6.60
C VAL A 514 11.86 3.56 7.68
N ASP A 515 12.15 3.14 8.91
CA ASP A 515 11.24 3.34 10.06
C ASP A 515 11.97 3.84 11.31
N ASP A 516 13.23 3.43 11.50
CA ASP A 516 14.12 3.86 12.57
C ASP A 516 15.05 5.01 12.11
N PRO A 517 15.42 6.00 12.96
CA PRO A 517 16.41 7.03 12.65
C PRO A 517 17.72 6.43 12.12
N ARG A 518 18.12 5.27 12.65
CA ARG A 518 19.27 4.53 12.13
C ARG A 518 19.09 4.12 10.67
N ASP A 519 17.92 3.62 10.29
CA ASP A 519 17.63 3.26 8.89
C ASP A 519 17.74 4.49 7.97
N ALA A 520 17.24 5.64 8.44
CA ALA A 520 17.29 6.89 7.68
C ALA A 520 18.74 7.37 7.50
N LEU A 521 19.58 7.26 8.54
CA LEU A 521 21.01 7.56 8.47
C LEU A 521 21.77 6.60 7.55
N GLU A 522 21.48 5.29 7.62
CA GLU A 522 22.07 4.28 6.73
C GLU A 522 21.66 4.53 5.26
N CYS A 523 20.38 4.86 5.02
CA CYS A 523 19.88 5.22 3.70
C CYS A 523 20.56 6.50 3.19
N PHE A 524 20.65 7.54 4.01
CA PHE A 524 21.32 8.79 3.66
C PHE A 524 22.80 8.56 3.36
N GLY A 525 23.52 7.83 4.22
CA GLY A 525 24.94 7.54 4.03
C GLY A 525 25.27 6.72 2.78
N SER A 526 24.34 5.87 2.33
CA SER A 526 24.54 4.95 1.18
C SER A 526 23.96 5.45 -0.16
N ALA A 527 23.17 6.52 -0.16
CA ALA A 527 22.54 7.07 -1.37
C ALA A 527 23.03 8.49 -1.71
N PRO A 528 22.98 8.90 -3.00
CA PRO A 528 23.31 10.27 -3.43
C PRO A 528 22.17 11.25 -3.09
N VAL A 529 21.89 11.41 -1.79
CA VAL A 529 20.90 12.34 -1.23
C VAL A 529 21.62 13.56 -0.66
N ASP A 530 21.13 14.77 -0.98
CA ASP A 530 21.78 16.04 -0.64
C ASP A 530 21.49 16.49 0.80
N LEU A 531 20.30 16.20 1.31
CA LEU A 531 19.84 16.56 2.65
C LEU A 531 19.02 15.42 3.27
N LEU A 532 19.27 15.10 4.54
CA LEU A 532 18.33 14.37 5.38
C LEU A 532 17.65 15.36 6.32
N ALA A 533 16.34 15.54 6.20
CA ALA A 533 15.51 16.21 7.18
C ALA A 533 14.88 15.16 8.11
N ILE A 534 15.25 15.19 9.38
CA ILE A 534 14.86 14.20 10.38
C ILE A 534 14.38 14.90 11.66
N GLY A 535 13.07 14.85 11.92
CA GLY A 535 12.45 15.68 12.94
C GLY A 535 12.75 17.17 12.71
N PRO A 536 13.14 17.94 13.74
CA PRO A 536 13.49 19.35 13.60
C PRO A 536 14.93 19.57 13.07
N PHE A 537 15.67 18.51 12.78
CA PHE A 537 17.08 18.58 12.41
C PHE A 537 17.29 18.35 10.92
N VAL A 538 18.40 18.86 10.41
CA VAL A 538 18.89 18.55 9.08
C VAL A 538 20.34 18.09 9.10
N VAL A 539 20.66 17.12 8.26
CA VAL A 539 22.02 16.65 7.99
C VAL A 539 22.31 16.93 6.53
N ARG A 540 23.32 17.76 6.26
CA ARG A 540 23.71 18.17 4.91
C ARG A 540 24.85 17.31 4.41
N ARG A 541 24.76 16.86 3.16
CA ARG A 541 25.94 16.28 2.51
C ARG A 541 26.91 17.42 2.18
N PRO A 542 28.20 17.31 2.55
CA PRO A 542 29.20 18.27 2.10
C PRO A 542 29.20 18.32 0.58
N LYS A 543 29.13 19.52 -0.02
CA LYS A 543 29.32 19.67 -1.47
C LYS A 543 30.66 19.04 -1.81
N ALA A 544 30.66 18.00 -2.64
CA ALA A 544 31.88 17.30 -3.01
C ALA A 544 32.86 18.33 -3.58
N THR A 545 34.01 18.53 -2.92
CA THR A 545 35.16 19.13 -3.57
C THR A 545 35.45 18.27 -4.79
N ALA A 546 35.51 18.88 -5.98
CA ALA A 546 35.75 18.18 -7.24
C ALA A 546 36.80 17.09 -7.03
N ARG A 547 36.42 15.82 -7.22
CA ARG A 547 37.37 14.71 -7.14
C ARG A 547 38.44 15.00 -8.20
N PRO A 548 39.75 14.96 -7.86
CA PRO A 548 40.78 15.11 -8.86
C PRO A 548 40.55 14.05 -9.96
N ALA A 549 40.63 14.53 -11.20
CA ALA A 549 40.36 13.77 -12.42
C ALA A 549 41.24 12.51 -12.57
#